data_AF-A0A6H0WJP2-F1
#
_entry.id   AF-A0A6H0WJP2-F1
#
_cell.length_a   1.000
_cell.length_b   1.000
_cell.length_c   1.000
_cell.angle_alpha   90.00
_cell.angle_beta   90.00
_cell.angle_gamma   90.00
#
_symmetry.space_group_name_H-M   'P 1'
#
loop_
_entity.id
_entity.type
_entity.pdbx_description
1 polymer ?
#
loop_
_entity_poly.entity_id
_entity_poly.type
_entity_poly.pdbx_seq_one_letter_code
_entity_poly.pdbx_strand_id
1 'polypeptide(L)'
;MQVFLYDDNFYFLRPKILASPEIQMPDNSTTVKPPDGLWRPQFDKANNVWHESADQEYKDIQKNKYQNEFESNTVMEQLVTLRQQLADEKLARKQAEKAQNTLGIQLTTEVLARKEAEDLNQSLGEQMAILKLDVLSLKGEMTSES
;
A
#
# COMPACT_ATOMS: atom_id res chain seq x y z
N MET A 1 21.96 -38.23 9.85
CA MET A 1 22.25 -37.83 11.25
C MET A 1 22.73 -36.39 11.27
N GLN A 2 22.29 -35.56 12.21
CA GLN A 2 22.81 -34.20 12.37
C GLN A 2 23.94 -34.18 13.41
N VAL A 3 25.03 -33.51 13.07
CA VAL A 3 26.18 -33.27 13.96
C VAL A 3 26.47 -31.78 14.03
N PHE A 4 27.13 -31.35 15.09
CA PHE A 4 27.51 -29.97 15.35
C PHE A 4 29.02 -29.87 15.28
N LEU A 5 29.53 -29.09 14.32
CA LEU A 5 30.96 -28.91 14.10
C LEU A 5 31.50 -27.83 15.02
N TYR A 6 32.75 -28.00 15.45
CA TYR A 6 33.52 -27.01 16.19
C TYR A 6 34.91 -26.80 15.57
N ASP A 7 35.54 -25.68 15.88
CA ASP A 7 36.91 -25.36 15.44
C ASP A 7 37.98 -25.99 16.35
N ASP A 8 39.26 -25.71 16.07
CA ASP A 8 40.39 -26.24 16.86
C ASP A 8 40.39 -25.75 18.32
N ASN A 9 39.68 -24.66 18.61
CA ASN A 9 39.47 -24.12 19.96
C ASN A 9 38.14 -24.56 20.59
N PHE A 10 37.47 -25.52 19.96
CA PHE A 10 36.17 -26.06 20.35
C PHE A 10 34.99 -25.07 20.25
N TYR A 11 35.14 -23.94 19.55
CA TYR A 11 34.01 -23.03 19.33
C TYR A 11 33.06 -23.59 18.29
N PHE A 12 31.77 -23.41 18.52
CA PHE A 12 30.73 -23.82 17.59
C PHE A 12 30.88 -23.15 16.23
N LEU A 13 30.86 -23.95 15.16
CA LEU A 13 30.93 -23.46 13.78
C LEU A 13 29.55 -23.50 13.10
N ARG A 14 29.00 -24.69 12.92
CA ARG A 14 27.72 -24.90 12.22
C ARG A 14 27.17 -26.31 12.43
N PRO A 15 25.85 -26.51 12.30
CA PRO A 15 25.30 -27.84 12.15
C PRO A 15 25.66 -28.41 10.76
N LYS A 16 25.83 -29.73 10.67
CA LYS A 16 26.04 -30.48 9.44
C LYS A 16 25.17 -31.73 9.44
N ILE A 17 24.45 -31.96 8.35
CA ILE A 17 23.69 -33.19 8.12
C ILE A 17 24.60 -34.17 7.38
N LEU A 18 24.80 -35.36 7.96
CA LEU A 18 25.49 -36.47 7.29
C LEU A 18 24.48 -37.22 6.41
N ALA A 19 24.85 -37.38 5.13
CA ALA A 19 24.00 -37.91 4.07
C ALA A 19 23.68 -39.40 4.19
N SER A 20 24.53 -40.18 4.88
CA SER A 20 24.32 -41.59 5.15
C SER A 20 24.80 -41.93 6.58
N PRO A 21 24.13 -42.86 7.28
CA PRO A 21 24.57 -43.35 8.59
C PRO A 21 25.90 -44.11 8.54
N GLU A 22 26.36 -44.54 7.37
CA GLU A 22 27.66 -45.22 7.18
C GLU A 22 28.84 -44.23 7.15
N ILE A 23 28.58 -42.93 7.05
CA ILE A 23 29.62 -41.90 7.04
C ILE A 23 30.13 -41.72 8.47
N GLN A 24 31.43 -41.94 8.68
CA GLN A 24 32.08 -41.66 9.95
C GLN A 24 31.89 -40.19 10.36
N MET A 25 31.60 -40.01 11.65
CA MET A 25 31.45 -38.70 12.24
C MET A 25 32.80 -37.95 12.18
N PRO A 26 32.84 -36.68 11.71
CA PRO A 26 34.07 -35.89 11.72
C PRO A 26 34.65 -35.75 13.14
N ASP A 27 35.97 -35.78 13.26
CA ASP A 27 36.68 -35.68 14.55
C ASP A 27 36.38 -34.38 15.31
N ASN A 28 36.08 -33.31 14.58
CA ASN A 28 35.73 -31.99 15.12
C ASN A 28 34.21 -31.79 15.26
N SER A 29 33.49 -32.86 15.62
CA SER A 29 32.04 -32.80 15.74
C SER A 29 31.49 -33.52 16.95
N THR A 30 30.24 -33.19 17.30
CA THR A 30 29.46 -33.82 18.37
C THR A 30 28.01 -33.97 17.94
N THR A 31 27.30 -34.93 18.52
CA THR A 31 25.84 -35.07 18.36
C THR A 31 25.06 -34.18 19.34
N VAL A 32 25.73 -33.55 20.30
CA VAL A 32 25.11 -32.68 21.31
C VAL A 32 24.86 -31.31 20.70
N LYS A 33 23.61 -30.85 20.71
CA LYS A 33 23.23 -29.50 20.26
C LYS A 33 23.72 -28.46 21.28
N PRO A 34 24.32 -27.32 20.87
CA PRO A 34 24.55 -26.20 21.76
C PRO A 34 23.22 -25.67 22.32
N PRO A 35 23.11 -25.40 23.64
CA PRO A 35 21.98 -24.73 24.23
C PRO A 35 21.69 -23.39 23.56
N ASP A 36 20.41 -23.05 23.46
CA ASP A 36 19.98 -21.77 22.92
C ASP A 36 20.37 -20.65 23.92
N GLY A 37 20.78 -19.48 23.40
CA GLY A 37 21.15 -18.31 24.23
C GLY A 37 22.64 -18.16 24.56
N LEU A 38 23.48 -19.12 24.16
CA LEU A 38 24.94 -18.98 24.24
C LEU A 38 25.45 -18.04 23.14
N TRP A 39 26.16 -16.97 23.54
CA TRP A 39 26.72 -15.97 22.63
C TRP A 39 27.96 -16.50 21.91
N ARG A 40 28.76 -17.33 22.60
CA ARG A 40 29.90 -18.02 22.03
C ARG A 40 29.99 -19.43 22.63
N PRO A 41 29.23 -20.39 22.09
CA PRO A 41 29.27 -21.77 22.57
C PRO A 41 30.66 -22.37 22.35
N GLN A 42 31.25 -22.91 23.41
CA GLN A 42 32.48 -23.68 23.37
C GLN A 42 32.21 -25.09 23.89
N PHE A 43 32.71 -26.11 23.20
CA PHE A 43 32.46 -27.50 23.51
C PHE A 43 33.51 -28.06 24.47
N ASP A 44 33.08 -28.58 25.61
CA ASP A 44 33.91 -29.31 26.54
C ASP A 44 33.88 -30.81 26.18
N LYS A 45 34.99 -31.30 25.62
CA LYS A 45 35.15 -32.72 25.24
C LYS A 45 35.14 -33.67 26.43
N ALA A 46 35.62 -33.25 27.60
CA ALA A 46 35.70 -34.10 28.78
C ALA A 46 34.31 -34.33 29.39
N ASN A 47 33.49 -33.28 29.41
CA ASN A 47 32.14 -33.33 29.97
C ASN A 47 31.04 -33.58 28.92
N ASN A 48 31.37 -33.52 27.63
CA ASN A 48 30.45 -33.66 26.50
C ASN A 48 29.29 -32.63 26.55
N VAL A 49 29.59 -31.39 26.93
CA VAL A 49 28.62 -30.30 27.13
C VAL A 49 29.14 -29.01 26.48
N TRP A 50 28.23 -28.12 26.11
CA TRP A 50 28.56 -26.78 25.64
C TRP A 50 28.46 -25.76 26.78
N HIS A 51 29.45 -24.88 26.90
CA HIS A 51 29.43 -23.77 27.85
C HIS A 51 29.51 -22.41 27.14
N GLU A 52 29.06 -21.38 27.84
CA GLU A 52 29.28 -19.99 27.42
C GLU A 52 30.75 -19.63 27.62
N SER A 53 31.38 -19.12 26.57
CA SER A 53 32.76 -18.62 26.62
C SER A 53 32.86 -17.13 26.29
N ALA A 54 31.74 -16.49 25.92
CA ALA A 54 31.71 -15.06 25.69
C ALA A 54 31.84 -14.31 27.02
N ASP A 55 32.91 -13.53 27.15
CA ASP A 55 33.04 -12.51 28.17
C ASP A 55 32.14 -11.29 27.88
N GLN A 56 32.14 -10.35 28.82
CA GLN A 56 31.33 -9.15 28.70
C GLN A 56 31.80 -8.28 27.52
N GLU A 57 33.11 -8.20 27.29
CA GLU A 57 33.72 -7.45 26.19
C GLU A 57 33.25 -7.97 24.82
N TYR A 58 33.30 -9.29 24.60
CA TYR A 58 32.80 -9.93 23.40
C TYR A 58 31.31 -9.64 23.19
N LYS A 59 30.49 -9.75 24.24
CA LYS A 59 29.05 -9.45 24.16
C LYS A 59 28.80 -8.00 23.78
N ASP A 60 29.57 -7.07 24.34
CA ASP A 60 29.42 -5.64 24.06
C ASP A 60 29.87 -5.30 22.63
N ILE A 61 30.95 -5.89 22.14
CA ILE A 61 31.38 -5.77 20.73
C ILE A 61 30.30 -6.32 19.79
N GLN A 62 29.73 -7.50 20.08
CA GLN A 62 28.68 -8.08 19.25
C GLN A 62 27.39 -7.27 19.25
N LYS A 63 27.00 -6.70 20.40
CA LYS A 63 25.85 -5.77 20.49
C LYS A 63 26.08 -4.51 19.65
N ASN A 64 27.28 -3.93 19.75
CA ASN A 64 27.62 -2.69 19.06
C ASN A 64 27.77 -2.88 17.55
N LYS A 65 28.09 -4.09 17.09
CA LYS A 65 28.19 -4.42 15.65
C LYS A 65 26.88 -4.20 14.88
N TYR A 66 25.73 -4.30 15.56
CA TYR A 66 24.41 -4.10 14.95
C TYR A 66 23.70 -2.81 15.41
N GLN A 67 24.28 -2.04 16.33
CA GLN A 67 23.68 -0.77 16.78
C GLN A 67 23.85 0.38 15.77
N ASN A 68 24.79 0.28 14.82
CA ASN A 68 25.06 1.35 13.85
C ASN A 68 24.13 1.36 12.61
N GLU A 69 23.13 0.47 12.51
CA GLU A 69 22.26 0.37 11.32
C GLU A 69 20.77 0.66 11.58
N PHE A 70 20.36 1.01 12.80
CA PHE A 70 18.97 1.33 13.05
C PHE A 70 18.62 2.77 12.62
N GLU A 71 18.30 2.95 11.34
CA GLU A 71 17.48 4.05 10.79
C GLU A 71 16.03 4.02 11.33
N SER A 72 15.79 3.59 12.58
CA SER A 72 14.44 3.38 13.12
C SER A 72 13.64 4.69 13.23
N ASN A 73 14.34 5.80 13.45
CA ASN A 73 13.72 7.13 13.53
C ASN A 73 13.19 7.58 12.16
N THR A 74 13.93 7.32 11.08
CA THR A 74 13.54 7.74 9.72
C THR A 74 12.30 6.98 9.23
N VAL A 75 12.22 5.67 9.47
CA VAL A 75 11.04 4.87 9.08
C VAL A 75 9.80 5.29 9.87
N MET A 76 9.95 5.57 11.17
CA MET A 76 8.84 6.02 12.01
C MET A 76 8.32 7.40 11.58
N GLU A 77 9.20 8.34 11.25
CA GLU A 77 8.83 9.65 10.71
C GLU A 77 8.10 9.54 9.36
N GLN A 78 8.57 8.67 8.47
CA GLN A 78 7.91 8.40 7.20
C GLN A 78 6.49 7.81 7.41
N LEU A 79 6.33 6.89 8.35
CA LEU A 79 5.02 6.32 8.69
C LEU A 79 4.05 7.35 9.26
N VAL A 80 4.53 8.26 10.12
CA VAL A 80 3.72 9.36 10.65
C VAL A 80 3.29 10.30 9.51
N THR A 81 4.22 10.65 8.63
CA THR A 81 3.96 11.52 7.47
C THR A 81 2.93 10.90 6.52
N LEU A 82 3.09 9.62 6.18
CA LEU A 82 2.16 8.89 5.30
C LEU A 82 0.75 8.81 5.90
N ARG A 83 0.64 8.60 7.22
CA ARG A 83 -0.68 8.59 7.90
C ARG A 83 -1.37 9.93 7.79
N GLN A 84 -0.63 11.02 7.97
CA GLN A 84 -1.19 12.37 7.87
C GLN A 84 -1.67 12.65 6.43
N GLN A 85 -0.84 12.36 5.43
CA GLN A 85 -1.20 12.53 4.02
C GLN A 85 -2.44 11.72 3.63
N LEU A 86 -2.57 10.48 4.13
CA LEU A 86 -3.74 9.64 3.87
C LEU A 86 -5.02 10.21 4.50
N ALA A 87 -4.92 10.79 5.70
CA ALA A 87 -6.05 11.43 6.36
C ALA A 87 -6.53 12.67 5.58
N ASP A 88 -5.58 13.50 5.13
CA ASP A 88 -5.85 14.73 4.38
C ASP A 88 -6.45 14.40 2.99
N GLU A 89 -5.89 13.43 2.27
CA GLU A 89 -6.42 12.96 0.98
C GLU A 89 -7.84 12.40 1.12
N LYS A 90 -8.11 11.63 2.19
CA LYS A 90 -9.45 11.09 2.43
C LYS A 90 -10.48 12.19 2.69
N LEU A 91 -10.08 13.26 3.39
CA LEU A 91 -10.93 14.42 3.59
C LEU A 91 -11.19 15.17 2.28
N ALA A 92 -10.15 15.40 1.48
CA ALA A 92 -10.24 16.05 0.18
C ALA A 92 -11.17 15.28 -0.78
N ARG A 93 -11.04 13.95 -0.85
CA ARG A 93 -11.94 13.10 -1.66
C ARG A 93 -13.40 13.21 -1.25
N LYS A 94 -13.68 13.20 0.06
CA LYS A 94 -15.05 13.34 0.57
C LYS A 94 -15.66 14.70 0.23
N GLN A 95 -14.85 15.76 0.22
CA GLN A 95 -15.30 17.08 -0.21
C GLN A 95 -15.53 17.13 -1.73
N ALA A 96 -14.62 16.57 -2.52
CA ALA A 96 -14.75 16.49 -3.97
C ALA A 96 -15.99 15.69 -4.41
N GLU A 97 -16.28 14.56 -3.76
CA GLU A 97 -17.47 13.74 -4.03
C GLU A 97 -18.76 14.54 -3.77
N LYS A 98 -18.83 15.28 -2.66
CA LYS A 98 -19.97 16.17 -2.37
C LYS A 98 -20.14 17.27 -3.41
N ALA A 99 -19.03 17.86 -3.87
CA ALA A 99 -19.06 18.88 -4.91
C ALA A 99 -19.55 18.28 -6.24
N GLN A 100 -19.06 17.11 -6.63
CA GLN A 100 -19.50 16.41 -7.84
C GLN A 100 -20.99 16.06 -7.79
N ASN A 101 -21.50 15.57 -6.65
CA ASN A 101 -22.91 15.28 -6.50
C ASN A 101 -23.78 16.53 -6.65
N THR A 102 -23.36 17.64 -6.04
CA THR A 102 -24.05 18.94 -6.18
C THR A 102 -24.08 19.40 -7.63
N LEU A 103 -22.94 19.33 -8.33
CA LEU A 103 -22.84 19.71 -9.74
C LEU A 103 -23.69 18.79 -10.63
N GLY A 104 -23.75 17.50 -10.34
CA GLY A 104 -24.60 16.55 -11.07
C GLY A 104 -26.08 16.88 -10.95
N ILE A 105 -26.54 17.26 -9.75
CA ILE A 105 -27.92 17.73 -9.52
C ILE A 105 -28.18 19.02 -10.32
N GLN A 106 -27.28 20.01 -10.21
CA GLN A 106 -27.43 21.30 -10.92
C GLN A 106 -27.47 21.13 -12.44
N LEU A 107 -26.61 20.26 -12.99
CA LEU A 107 -26.60 19.97 -14.42
C LEU A 107 -27.91 19.31 -14.86
N THR A 108 -28.44 18.39 -14.06
CA THR A 108 -29.71 17.73 -14.36
C THR A 108 -30.86 18.74 -14.41
N THR A 109 -30.92 19.66 -13.43
CA THR A 109 -31.91 20.74 -13.43
C THR A 109 -31.77 21.70 -14.61
N GLU A 110 -30.54 22.06 -14.98
CA GLU A 110 -30.27 22.96 -16.11
C GLU A 110 -30.66 22.30 -17.45
N VAL A 111 -30.38 21.01 -17.63
CA VAL A 111 -30.77 20.26 -18.83
C VAL A 111 -32.30 20.21 -18.98
N LEU A 112 -33.03 19.98 -17.88
CA LEU A 112 -34.49 20.03 -17.88
C LEU A 112 -35.02 21.42 -18.26
N ALA A 113 -34.51 22.48 -17.63
CA ALA A 113 -34.92 23.84 -17.92
C ALA A 113 -34.64 24.25 -19.38
N ARG A 114 -33.51 23.82 -19.95
CA ARG A 114 -33.20 24.05 -21.37
C ARG A 114 -34.15 23.31 -22.29
N LYS A 115 -34.55 22.09 -21.93
CA LYS A 115 -35.50 21.32 -22.74
C LYS A 115 -36.87 22.00 -22.76
N GLU A 116 -37.34 22.46 -21.61
CA GLU A 116 -38.59 23.24 -21.52
C GLU A 116 -38.52 24.54 -22.35
N ALA A 117 -37.40 25.26 -22.28
CA ALA A 117 -37.20 26.49 -23.07
C ALA A 117 -37.16 26.23 -24.58
N GLU A 118 -36.56 25.11 -25.01
CA GLU A 118 -36.55 24.68 -26.41
C GLU A 118 -37.95 24.35 -26.91
N ASP A 119 -38.73 23.59 -26.13
CA ASP A 119 -40.10 23.21 -26.47
C ASP A 119 -41.01 24.45 -26.58
N LEU A 120 -40.85 25.43 -25.68
CA LEU A 120 -41.55 26.72 -25.74
C LEU A 120 -41.16 27.52 -26.99
N ASN A 121 -39.88 27.59 -27.32
CA ASN A 121 -39.41 28.29 -28.52
C ASN A 121 -39.95 27.66 -29.81
N GLN A 122 -40.03 26.32 -29.87
CA GLN A 122 -40.62 25.63 -31.00
C GLN A 122 -42.11 25.98 -31.16
N SER A 123 -42.88 25.90 -30.06
CA SER A 123 -44.30 26.27 -30.07
C SER A 123 -44.54 27.72 -30.52
N LEU A 124 -43.72 28.66 -30.04
CA LEU A 124 -43.79 30.05 -30.46
C LEU A 124 -43.46 30.21 -31.96
N GLY A 125 -42.47 29.49 -32.47
CA GLY A 125 -42.13 29.46 -33.88
C GLY A 125 -43.29 29.00 -34.76
N GLU A 126 -43.98 27.94 -34.35
CA GLU A 126 -45.18 27.42 -35.02
C GLU A 126 -46.31 28.45 -35.03
N GLN A 127 -46.61 29.06 -33.88
CA GLN A 127 -47.65 30.11 -33.78
C GLN A 127 -47.33 31.32 -34.66
N MET A 128 -46.08 31.77 -34.72
CA MET A 128 -45.67 32.86 -35.61
C MET A 128 -45.81 32.50 -37.09
N ALA A 129 -45.55 31.24 -37.47
CA ALA A 129 -45.72 30.79 -38.84
C ALA A 129 -47.21 30.80 -39.24
N ILE A 130 -48.08 30.33 -38.36
CA ILE A 130 -49.55 30.38 -38.56
C ILE A 130 -50.02 31.82 -38.70
N LEU A 131 -49.66 32.71 -37.77
CA LEU A 131 -50.05 34.12 -37.83
C LEU A 131 -49.56 34.82 -39.11
N LYS A 132 -48.34 34.52 -39.58
CA LYS A 132 -47.83 35.04 -40.85
C LYS A 132 -48.67 34.58 -42.03
N LEU A 133 -49.11 33.32 -42.03
CA LEU A 133 -49.98 32.77 -43.07
C LEU A 133 -51.35 33.46 -43.07
N ASP A 134 -51.96 33.64 -41.90
CA ASP A 134 -53.26 34.31 -41.74
C ASP A 134 -53.20 35.76 -42.25
N VAL A 135 -52.15 36.50 -41.90
CA VAL A 135 -51.94 37.88 -42.38
C VAL A 135 -51.79 37.95 -43.90
N LEU A 136 -51.09 36.99 -44.52
CA LEU A 136 -50.94 36.94 -45.97
C LEU A 136 -52.28 36.66 -46.67
N SER A 137 -53.08 35.73 -46.13
CA SER A 137 -54.42 35.41 -46.65
C SER A 137 -55.34 36.63 -46.61
N LEU A 138 -55.42 37.32 -45.47
CA LEU A 138 -56.22 38.55 -45.32
C LEU A 138 -55.80 39.66 -46.29
N LYS A 139 -54.49 39.80 -46.54
CA LYS A 139 -53.97 40.81 -47.47
C LYS A 139 -54.30 40.47 -48.93
N GLY A 140 -54.29 39.18 -49.29
CA GLY A 140 -54.68 38.70 -50.62
C GLY A 140 -56.17 38.92 -50.90
N GLU A 141 -57.04 38.63 -49.93
CA GLU A 141 -58.48 38.88 -50.04
C GLU A 141 -58.78 40.38 -50.25
N MET A 142 -58.16 41.28 -49.47
CA MET A 142 -58.34 42.73 -49.65
C MET A 142 -57.90 43.26 -51.03
N THR A 143 -56.95 42.60 -51.70
CA THR A 143 -56.52 42.99 -53.07
C THR A 143 -57.38 42.39 -54.17
N SER A 144 -58.27 41.45 -53.85
CA SER A 144 -59.14 40.75 -54.81
C SER A 144 -60.53 41.39 -54.93
N GLU A 145 -60.92 42.27 -54.00
CA GLU A 145 -62.22 42.93 -53.94
C GLU A 145 -62.25 44.37 -54.54
N SER A 146 -61.29 44.73 -55.40
CA SER A 146 -61.25 46.02 -56.13
C SER A 146 -61.39 45.83 -57.64
#